data_AF-A0A923NJP5-F1
#
_entry.id   AF-A0A923NJP5-F1
#
_cell.length_a   1.000
_cell.length_b   1.000
_cell.length_c   1.000
_cell.angle_alpha   90.00
_cell.angle_beta   90.00
_cell.angle_gamma   90.00
#
_symmetry.space_group_name_H-M   'P 1'
#
loop_
_entity.id
_entity.type
_entity.pdbx_description
1 polymer ?
#
loop_
_entity_poly.entity_id
_entity_poly.type
_entity_poly.pdbx_seq_one_letter_code
_entity_poly.pdbx_strand_id
1 'polypeptide(L)'
;MENSKQIQKAGEGSQQLQMINPTIVMGIDEKRVREVCSEMAIETIKQCTQEASAVAIARIEKFTTDLIPRVEKIESDYKSFSEPSFQFELRNAQKVAACTDREADYELLSELLVHRIEKGEERKIKASISKAIEIVDQIDDEALCALTIIYAINRWTAVTGDITQGLMVMEDLFSSICYHSLPKGLDWAYHLDILNAARVSSVGTFKKFSEFYPNAFSGYTCVGIEKESELYQSAVEILKGANIPINLLVDHELNDGYVRLNVRNKNEINNITFPVLTQANAIGLHKVIDSEVEALYKVWDLYSNDSKLKESVKQAFMQKWNTYDTLRTVRLWWEALPHSITITPIGNVLAHANAQRRNKKVPQIKL
;
A
#
# COMPACT_ATOMS: atom_id res chain seq x y z
N MET A 1 -18.45 31.03 46.85
CA MET A 1 -17.04 30.65 47.08
C MET A 1 -17.05 29.39 47.92
N GLU A 2 -16.94 28.21 47.28
CA GLU A 2 -16.73 26.95 47.99
C GLU A 2 -15.22 26.66 48.00
N ASN A 3 -14.60 26.79 49.17
CA ASN A 3 -13.22 26.34 49.39
C ASN A 3 -13.25 24.83 49.67
N SER A 4 -13.13 24.00 48.64
CA SER A 4 -12.94 22.56 48.81
C SER A 4 -11.51 22.27 49.29
N LYS A 5 -11.33 22.19 50.61
CA LYS A 5 -10.06 21.75 51.20
C LYS A 5 -9.92 20.23 51.06
N GLN A 6 -9.17 19.76 50.07
CA GLN A 6 -8.68 18.38 50.02
C GLN A 6 -7.48 18.22 50.95
N ILE A 7 -7.60 17.37 51.96
CA ILE A 7 -6.54 17.07 52.94
C ILE A 7 -5.90 15.74 52.56
N GLN A 8 -4.62 15.74 52.16
CA GLN A 8 -3.82 14.53 52.02
C GLN A 8 -2.97 14.29 53.27
N LYS A 9 -2.91 13.06 53.75
CA LYS A 9 -2.00 12.63 54.83
C LYS A 9 -0.91 11.74 54.25
N ALA A 10 0.35 11.98 54.58
CA ALA A 10 1.46 11.10 54.19
C ALA A 10 2.53 11.02 55.28
N GLY A 11 3.32 9.95 55.23
CA GLY A 11 4.35 9.61 56.23
C GLY A 11 5.72 10.25 55.94
N GLU A 12 6.62 10.15 56.92
CA GLU A 12 7.97 10.73 56.83
C GLU A 12 8.73 10.21 55.59
N GLY A 13 9.26 11.15 54.78
CA GLY A 13 10.01 10.86 53.55
C GLY A 13 9.18 10.81 52.25
N SER A 14 7.88 11.08 52.30
CA SER A 14 7.03 11.08 51.10
C SER A 14 6.84 12.46 50.46
N GLN A 15 6.81 12.50 49.13
CA GLN A 15 6.42 13.69 48.36
C GLN A 15 4.94 13.62 48.02
N GLN A 16 4.18 14.66 48.37
CA GLN A 16 2.77 14.80 48.04
C GLN A 16 2.59 15.81 46.91
N LEU A 17 1.95 15.38 45.81
CA LEU A 17 1.59 16.23 44.68
C LEU A 17 0.07 16.30 44.58
N GLN A 18 -0.48 17.51 44.61
CA GLN A 18 -1.91 17.76 44.50
C GLN A 18 -2.20 18.36 43.11
N MET A 19 -2.81 17.57 42.22
CA MET A 19 -3.17 17.99 40.87
C MET A 19 -4.67 18.23 40.75
N ILE A 20 -5.06 19.37 40.18
CA ILE A 20 -6.45 19.67 39.81
C ILE A 20 -6.59 19.35 38.31
N ASN A 21 -7.38 18.34 37.97
CA ASN A 21 -7.55 17.75 36.63
C ASN A 21 -6.25 17.20 35.99
N PRO A 22 -5.70 16.07 36.47
CA PRO A 22 -4.60 15.42 35.79
C PRO A 22 -5.08 14.79 34.47
N THR A 23 -4.46 15.15 33.35
CA THR A 23 -4.39 14.27 32.19
C THR A 23 -3.33 13.23 32.47
N ILE A 24 -3.73 12.05 32.94
CA ILE A 24 -2.80 10.92 33.13
C ILE A 24 -2.44 10.41 31.73
N VAL A 25 -1.23 10.69 31.26
CA VAL A 25 -0.65 9.98 30.11
C VAL A 25 -0.26 8.59 30.61
N MET A 26 -1.14 7.60 30.39
CA MET A 26 -0.87 6.19 30.70
C MET A 26 -0.04 5.53 29.59
N GLY A 27 1.22 5.95 29.47
CA GLY A 27 2.21 5.39 28.54
C GLY A 27 3.54 5.11 29.21
N ILE A 28 4.40 4.28 28.59
CA ILE A 28 5.80 4.13 29.02
C ILE A 28 6.68 5.07 28.20
N ASP A 29 7.74 5.62 28.79
CA ASP A 29 8.66 6.49 28.06
C ASP A 29 9.63 5.69 27.17
N GLU A 30 10.31 6.36 26.23
CA GLU A 30 11.27 5.72 25.32
C GLU A 30 12.37 4.97 26.10
N LYS A 31 12.80 5.52 27.24
CA LYS A 31 13.78 4.88 28.11
C LYS A 31 13.28 3.52 28.57
N ARG A 32 12.04 3.44 29.07
CA ARG A 32 11.44 2.17 29.49
C ARG A 32 11.23 1.22 28.31
N VAL A 33 10.92 1.71 27.11
CA VAL A 33 10.86 0.88 25.89
C VAL A 33 12.20 0.20 25.62
N ARG A 34 13.31 0.94 25.71
CA ARG A 34 14.67 0.37 25.52
C ARG A 34 14.99 -0.70 26.58
N GLU A 35 14.57 -0.48 27.82
CA GLU A 35 14.69 -1.48 28.89
C GLU A 35 13.87 -2.74 28.57
N VAL A 36 12.61 -2.59 28.14
CA VAL A 36 11.76 -3.73 27.73
C VAL A 36 12.38 -4.51 26.57
N CYS A 37 12.89 -3.83 25.54
CA CYS A 37 13.61 -4.48 24.44
C CYS A 37 14.82 -5.29 24.95
N SER A 38 15.58 -4.71 25.88
CA SER A 38 16.74 -5.37 26.49
C SER A 38 16.33 -6.59 27.33
N GLU A 39 15.29 -6.45 28.15
CA GLU A 39 14.71 -7.53 28.96
C GLU A 39 14.24 -8.70 28.08
N MET A 40 13.57 -8.42 26.96
CA MET A 40 13.11 -9.44 26.02
C MET A 40 14.27 -10.13 25.28
N ALA A 41 15.34 -9.39 24.99
CA ALA A 41 16.51 -9.91 24.28
C ALA A 41 17.28 -10.94 25.11
N ILE A 42 17.25 -10.86 26.45
CA ILE A 42 17.98 -11.77 27.35
C ILE A 42 17.67 -13.24 27.04
N GLU A 43 16.40 -13.57 26.82
CA GLU A 43 16.02 -14.95 26.52
C GLU A 43 16.54 -15.42 25.15
N THR A 44 16.53 -14.55 24.15
CA THR A 44 17.07 -14.83 22.82
C THR A 44 18.57 -15.07 22.90
N ILE A 45 19.31 -14.21 23.62
CA ILE A 45 20.77 -14.32 23.78
C ILE A 45 21.17 -15.58 24.53
N LYS A 46 20.38 -16.02 25.52
CA LYS A 46 20.60 -17.29 26.25
C LYS A 46 20.56 -18.54 25.36
N GLN A 47 20.00 -18.45 24.15
CA GLN A 47 19.97 -19.55 23.19
C GLN A 47 21.25 -19.62 22.34
N CYS A 48 22.10 -18.59 22.40
CA CYS A 48 23.38 -18.55 21.71
C CYS A 48 24.50 -19.09 22.59
N THR A 49 25.54 -19.68 21.98
CA THR A 49 26.81 -19.91 22.66
C THR A 49 27.53 -18.59 22.90
N GLN A 50 28.52 -18.59 23.81
CA GLN A 50 29.27 -17.40 24.19
C GLN A 50 29.89 -16.69 22.98
N GLU A 51 30.39 -17.44 22.00
CA GLU A 51 31.01 -16.94 20.77
C GLU A 51 30.00 -16.20 19.89
N ALA A 52 28.75 -16.70 19.84
CA ALA A 52 27.69 -16.14 19.02
C ALA A 52 26.94 -14.98 19.71
N SER A 53 26.96 -14.90 21.05
CA SER A 53 26.20 -13.91 21.82
C SER A 53 26.56 -12.47 21.46
N ALA A 54 27.84 -12.16 21.24
CA ALA A 54 28.25 -10.80 20.90
C ALA A 54 27.66 -10.32 19.56
N VAL A 55 27.60 -11.23 18.58
CA VAL A 55 27.00 -10.95 17.26
C VAL A 55 25.48 -10.79 17.41
N ALA A 56 24.83 -11.71 18.12
CA ALA A 56 23.38 -11.64 18.37
C ALA A 56 22.97 -10.33 19.06
N ILE A 57 23.72 -9.89 20.08
CA ILE A 57 23.49 -8.62 20.77
C ILE A 57 23.57 -7.45 19.80
N ALA A 58 24.66 -7.34 19.02
CA ALA A 58 24.85 -6.24 18.09
C ALA A 58 23.73 -6.17 17.03
N ARG A 59 23.25 -7.32 16.54
CA ARG A 59 22.14 -7.39 15.58
C ARG A 59 20.81 -6.98 16.20
N ILE A 60 20.51 -7.44 17.42
CA ILE A 60 19.30 -7.04 18.16
C ILE A 60 19.31 -5.55 18.49
N GLU A 61 20.46 -4.97 18.83
CA GLU A 61 20.61 -3.54 19.10
C GLU A 61 20.35 -2.70 17.85
N LYS A 62 20.87 -3.10 16.68
CA LYS A 62 20.57 -2.46 15.40
C LYS A 62 19.07 -2.50 15.10
N PHE A 63 18.46 -3.67 15.18
CA PHE A 63 17.02 -3.84 15.02
C PHE A 63 16.20 -2.95 15.99
N THR A 64 16.58 -2.91 17.26
CA THR A 64 15.88 -2.09 18.27
C THR A 64 16.00 -0.59 17.95
N THR A 65 17.15 -0.18 17.42
CA THR A 65 17.40 1.21 16.99
C THR A 65 16.52 1.61 15.82
N ASP A 66 16.24 0.70 14.90
CA ASP A 66 15.34 0.95 13.75
C ASP A 66 13.85 0.94 14.15
N LEU A 67 13.48 0.11 15.13
CA LEU A 67 12.09 -0.07 15.57
C LEU A 67 11.54 1.16 16.29
N ILE A 68 12.24 1.67 17.29
CA ILE A 68 11.72 2.69 18.22
C ILE A 68 11.22 3.95 17.48
N PRO A 69 12.00 4.58 16.57
CA PRO A 69 11.55 5.78 15.86
C PRO A 69 10.39 5.53 14.89
N ARG A 70 10.11 4.28 14.52
CA ARG A 70 8.95 3.92 13.70
C ARG A 70 7.69 3.79 14.55
N VAL A 71 7.80 3.16 15.73
CA VAL A 71 6.67 3.05 16.66
C VAL A 71 6.28 4.42 17.21
N GLU A 72 7.25 5.27 17.56
CA GLU A 72 6.99 6.63 18.08
C GLU A 72 6.07 7.45 17.17
N LYS A 73 6.17 7.25 15.84
CA LYS A 73 5.38 7.98 14.85
C LYS A 73 3.91 7.58 14.81
N ILE A 74 3.58 6.37 15.29
CA ILE A 74 2.22 5.82 15.25
C ILE A 74 1.60 5.67 16.65
N GLU A 75 2.42 5.52 17.69
CA GLU A 75 2.02 5.32 19.07
C GLU A 75 3.02 6.03 20.00
N SER A 76 2.79 7.33 20.25
CA SER A 76 3.71 8.17 21.02
C SER A 76 3.81 7.83 22.51
N ASP A 77 2.84 7.08 23.05
CA ASP A 77 2.80 6.64 24.44
C ASP A 77 3.36 5.22 24.65
N TYR A 78 3.79 4.57 23.56
CA TYR A 78 4.39 3.23 23.53
C TYR A 78 3.59 2.16 24.28
N LYS A 79 2.27 2.34 24.41
CA LYS A 79 1.40 1.45 25.20
C LYS A 79 1.53 -0.01 24.77
N SER A 80 1.72 -0.28 23.48
CA SER A 80 1.87 -1.64 22.93
C SER A 80 3.03 -2.40 23.55
N PHE A 81 4.11 -1.74 24.00
CA PHE A 81 5.23 -2.41 24.67
C PHE A 81 4.87 -2.94 26.07
N SER A 82 3.76 -2.50 26.66
CA SER A 82 3.26 -3.06 27.92
C SER A 82 2.40 -4.31 27.72
N GLU A 83 2.01 -4.61 26.48
CA GLU A 83 1.14 -5.75 26.16
C GLU A 83 1.95 -7.06 26.07
N PRO A 84 1.64 -8.10 26.89
CA PRO A 84 2.38 -9.36 26.85
C PRO A 84 2.43 -9.99 25.47
N SER A 85 1.33 -9.89 24.72
CA SER A 85 1.23 -10.48 23.39
C SER A 85 2.09 -9.76 22.34
N PHE A 86 2.40 -8.49 22.54
CA PHE A 86 3.34 -7.74 21.70
C PHE A 86 4.78 -8.05 22.13
N GLN A 87 5.06 -8.17 23.43
CA GLN A 87 6.38 -8.55 23.93
C GLN A 87 6.83 -9.94 23.41
N PHE A 88 5.92 -10.92 23.32
CA PHE A 88 6.22 -12.20 22.68
C PHE A 88 6.57 -12.06 21.19
N GLU A 89 5.86 -11.19 20.47
CA GLU A 89 6.12 -10.92 19.06
C GLU A 89 7.47 -10.20 18.87
N LEU A 90 7.75 -9.19 19.71
CA LEU A 90 9.03 -8.50 19.77
C LEU A 90 10.18 -9.49 19.98
N ARG A 91 10.03 -10.44 20.91
CA ARG A 91 11.02 -11.49 21.14
C ARG A 91 11.22 -12.38 19.90
N ASN A 92 10.16 -12.72 19.18
CA ASN A 92 10.27 -13.48 17.94
C ASN A 92 11.01 -12.68 16.86
N ALA A 93 10.72 -11.39 16.70
CA ALA A 93 11.45 -10.53 15.79
C ALA A 93 12.93 -10.40 16.19
N GLN A 94 13.25 -10.32 17.49
CA GLN A 94 14.63 -10.31 17.98
C GLN A 94 15.39 -11.61 17.67
N LYS A 95 14.72 -12.78 17.73
CA LYS A 95 15.32 -14.05 17.30
C LYS A 95 15.73 -14.01 15.84
N VAL A 96 14.82 -13.54 14.98
CA VAL A 96 15.07 -13.45 13.53
C VAL A 96 16.16 -12.41 13.23
N ALA A 97 16.14 -11.27 13.93
CA ALA A 97 17.20 -10.26 13.84
C ALA A 97 18.57 -10.81 14.28
N ALA A 98 18.62 -11.65 15.32
CA ALA A 98 19.85 -12.29 15.75
C ALA A 98 20.40 -13.29 14.71
N CYS A 99 19.52 -13.99 13.98
CA CYS A 99 19.88 -14.96 12.95
C CYS A 99 20.38 -14.31 11.66
N THR A 100 19.68 -13.30 11.15
CA THR A 100 19.99 -12.67 9.86
C THR A 100 21.32 -11.92 9.85
N ASP A 101 22.04 -11.99 8.74
CA ASP A 101 23.22 -11.20 8.43
C ASP A 101 22.94 -9.99 7.53
N ARG A 102 21.67 -9.77 7.13
CA ARG A 102 21.25 -8.67 6.26
C ARG A 102 20.68 -7.52 7.06
N GLU A 103 21.27 -6.34 6.94
CA GLU A 103 20.77 -5.13 7.62
C GLU A 103 19.37 -4.72 7.17
N ALA A 104 19.02 -4.98 5.91
CA ALA A 104 17.68 -4.68 5.39
C ALA A 104 16.58 -5.40 6.18
N ASP A 105 16.85 -6.59 6.71
CA ASP A 105 15.86 -7.38 7.45
C ASP A 105 15.38 -6.68 8.72
N TYR A 106 16.23 -5.85 9.35
CA TYR A 106 15.86 -5.07 10.54
C TYR A 106 14.76 -4.06 10.24
N GLU A 107 14.83 -3.39 9.09
CA GLU A 107 13.78 -2.46 8.66
C GLU A 107 12.47 -3.19 8.36
N LEU A 108 12.53 -4.38 7.75
CA LEU A 108 11.33 -5.16 7.45
C LEU A 108 10.67 -5.70 8.72
N LEU A 109 11.46 -6.25 9.64
CA LEU A 109 10.97 -6.69 10.95
C LEU A 109 10.33 -5.54 11.71
N SER A 110 10.94 -4.36 11.66
CA SER A 110 10.39 -3.16 12.31
C SER A 110 9.06 -2.76 11.69
N GLU A 111 8.93 -2.79 10.36
CA GLU A 111 7.68 -2.49 9.67
C GLU A 111 6.57 -3.51 9.97
N LEU A 112 6.92 -4.80 10.10
CA LEU A 112 5.98 -5.85 10.51
C LEU A 112 5.46 -5.64 11.94
N LEU A 113 6.30 -5.17 12.88
CA LEU A 113 5.86 -4.82 14.22
C LEU A 113 5.01 -3.55 14.26
N VAL A 114 5.29 -2.56 13.40
CA VAL A 114 4.41 -1.39 13.20
C VAL A 114 3.02 -1.86 12.73
N HIS A 115 2.95 -2.77 11.75
CA HIS A 115 1.67 -3.35 11.31
C HIS A 115 0.95 -4.11 12.43
N ARG A 116 1.72 -4.79 13.30
CA ARG A 116 1.17 -5.50 14.46
C ARG A 116 0.49 -4.56 15.44
N ILE A 117 1.02 -3.35 15.63
CA ILE A 117 0.42 -2.30 16.48
C ILE A 117 -0.83 -1.73 15.81
N GLU A 118 -0.75 -1.33 14.54
CA GLU A 118 -1.85 -0.65 13.87
C GLU A 118 -3.05 -1.56 13.55
N LYS A 119 -2.82 -2.85 13.30
CA LYS A 119 -3.83 -3.76 12.69
C LYS A 119 -4.01 -5.08 13.43
N GLY A 120 -3.25 -5.34 14.49
CA GLY A 120 -3.16 -6.67 15.08
C GLY A 120 -4.27 -7.06 16.08
N GLU A 121 -5.36 -6.31 16.13
CA GLU A 121 -6.57 -6.71 16.86
C GLU A 121 -7.27 -7.90 16.16
N GLU A 122 -7.16 -8.01 14.84
CA GLU A 122 -7.71 -9.16 14.11
C GLU A 122 -6.78 -10.38 14.21
N ARG A 123 -7.31 -11.49 14.75
CA ARG A 123 -6.54 -12.73 14.97
C ARG A 123 -5.87 -13.28 13.71
N LYS A 124 -6.52 -13.16 12.54
CA LYS A 124 -5.99 -13.66 11.26
C LYS A 124 -4.81 -12.83 10.78
N ILE A 125 -4.92 -11.50 10.87
CA ILE A 125 -3.84 -10.57 10.53
C ILE A 125 -2.67 -10.79 11.48
N LYS A 126 -2.93 -10.88 12.79
CA LYS A 126 -1.90 -11.18 13.80
C LYS A 126 -1.13 -12.47 13.48
N ALA A 127 -1.84 -13.57 13.22
CA ALA A 127 -1.19 -14.85 12.88
C ALA A 127 -0.35 -14.74 11.59
N SER A 128 -0.82 -13.98 10.60
CA SER A 128 -0.10 -13.75 9.35
C SER A 128 1.17 -12.92 9.56
N ILE A 129 1.11 -11.88 10.42
CA ILE A 129 2.27 -11.08 10.81
C ILE A 129 3.29 -11.92 11.57
N SER A 130 2.85 -12.71 12.56
CA SER A 130 3.78 -13.55 13.33
C SER A 130 4.52 -14.53 12.41
N LYS A 131 3.80 -15.16 11.47
CA LYS A 131 4.42 -16.05 10.48
C LYS A 131 5.28 -15.34 9.45
N ALA A 132 4.96 -14.10 9.09
CA ALA A 132 5.81 -13.27 8.25
C ALA A 132 7.14 -12.96 8.96
N ILE A 133 7.10 -12.60 10.24
CA ILE A 133 8.30 -12.33 11.05
C ILE A 133 9.23 -13.54 11.05
N GLU A 134 8.70 -14.74 11.32
CA GLU A 134 9.47 -15.99 11.42
C GLU A 134 10.30 -16.34 10.17
N ILE A 135 9.96 -15.82 8.99
CA ILE A 135 10.59 -16.20 7.71
C ILE A 135 11.40 -15.07 7.06
N VAL A 136 11.54 -13.91 7.72
CA VAL A 136 12.26 -12.77 7.14
C VAL A 136 13.72 -13.10 6.83
N ASP A 137 14.42 -13.83 7.70
CA ASP A 137 15.82 -14.23 7.50
C ASP A 137 16.00 -15.35 6.44
N GLN A 138 14.90 -15.97 6.00
CA GLN A 138 14.91 -17.09 5.07
C GLN A 138 14.51 -16.68 3.64
N ILE A 139 13.73 -15.62 3.49
CA ILE A 139 13.27 -15.17 2.17
C ILE A 139 14.43 -14.54 1.39
N ASP A 140 14.59 -14.93 0.13
CA ASP A 140 15.60 -14.36 -0.76
C ASP A 140 15.18 -12.95 -1.23
N ASP A 141 16.15 -12.06 -1.48
CA ASP A 141 15.89 -10.67 -1.83
C ASP A 141 15.17 -10.52 -3.18
N GLU A 142 15.51 -11.34 -4.18
CA GLU A 142 14.85 -11.34 -5.49
C GLU A 142 13.42 -11.88 -5.35
N ALA A 143 13.23 -12.94 -4.55
CA ALA A 143 11.93 -13.52 -4.27
C ALA A 143 11.00 -12.52 -3.54
N LEU A 144 11.52 -11.81 -2.53
CA LEU A 144 10.77 -10.77 -1.82
C LEU A 144 10.43 -9.58 -2.74
N CYS A 145 11.35 -9.17 -3.61
CA CYS A 145 11.11 -8.14 -4.62
C CYS A 145 9.98 -8.56 -5.57
N ALA A 146 10.05 -9.77 -6.12
CA ALA A 146 9.02 -10.34 -7.01
C ALA A 146 7.64 -10.44 -6.33
N LEU A 147 7.60 -10.95 -5.09
CA LEU A 147 6.39 -11.03 -4.29
C LEU A 147 5.74 -9.65 -4.13
N THR A 148 6.55 -8.62 -3.88
CA THR A 148 6.12 -7.23 -3.68
C THR A 148 5.56 -6.62 -4.96
N ILE A 149 6.16 -6.91 -6.11
CA ILE A 149 5.66 -6.47 -7.41
C ILE A 149 4.32 -7.14 -7.74
N ILE A 150 4.18 -8.46 -7.55
CA ILE A 150 2.91 -9.16 -7.77
C ILE A 150 1.83 -8.60 -6.85
N TYR A 151 2.17 -8.32 -5.59
CA TYR A 151 1.24 -7.69 -4.66
C TYR A 151 0.80 -6.32 -5.16
N ALA A 152 1.74 -5.46 -5.56
CA ALA A 152 1.47 -4.12 -6.06
C ALA A 152 0.56 -4.13 -7.30
N ILE A 153 0.83 -5.00 -8.28
CA ILE A 153 0.00 -5.15 -9.50
C ILE A 153 -1.45 -5.48 -9.14
N ASN A 154 -1.67 -6.35 -8.16
CA ASN A 154 -2.99 -6.82 -7.78
C ASN A 154 -3.75 -5.87 -6.83
N ARG A 155 -3.05 -4.91 -6.19
CA ARG A 155 -3.63 -4.09 -5.11
C ARG A 155 -3.65 -2.60 -5.41
N TRP A 156 -2.74 -2.11 -6.22
CA TRP A 156 -2.57 -0.68 -6.45
C TRP A 156 -2.74 -0.33 -7.92
N THR A 157 -3.40 0.80 -8.12
CA THR A 157 -3.68 1.39 -9.43
C THR A 157 -3.72 2.90 -9.26
N ALA A 158 -3.31 3.64 -10.29
CA ALA A 158 -3.53 5.09 -10.32
C ALA A 158 -5.03 5.41 -10.26
N VAL A 159 -5.38 6.58 -9.74
CA VAL A 159 -6.79 7.04 -9.61
C VAL A 159 -7.17 8.06 -10.68
N THR A 160 -6.20 8.88 -11.12
CA THR A 160 -6.41 9.96 -12.10
C THR A 160 -7.02 9.46 -13.41
N GLY A 161 -7.79 10.32 -14.08
CA GLY A 161 -8.28 10.07 -15.43
C GLY A 161 -7.25 10.36 -16.52
N ASP A 162 -6.20 11.11 -16.20
CA ASP A 162 -5.14 11.50 -17.14
C ASP A 162 -4.18 10.30 -17.35
N ILE A 163 -4.00 9.89 -18.60
CA ILE A 163 -3.27 8.66 -18.92
C ILE A 163 -1.79 8.84 -18.63
N THR A 164 -1.23 10.01 -18.96
CA THR A 164 0.18 10.31 -18.73
C THR A 164 0.51 10.33 -17.25
N GLN A 165 -0.23 11.10 -16.45
CA GLN A 165 -0.08 11.16 -15.00
C GLN A 165 -0.34 9.81 -14.35
N GLY A 166 -1.35 9.06 -14.83
CA GLY A 166 -1.66 7.73 -14.33
C GLY A 166 -0.50 6.77 -14.50
N LEU A 167 0.13 6.76 -15.68
CA LEU A 167 1.31 5.92 -15.96
C LEU A 167 2.55 6.39 -15.19
N MET A 168 2.76 7.71 -15.04
CA MET A 168 3.86 8.23 -14.21
C MET A 168 3.74 7.79 -12.75
N VAL A 169 2.54 7.84 -12.16
CA VAL A 169 2.31 7.39 -10.78
C VAL A 169 2.59 5.88 -10.64
N MET A 170 2.19 5.08 -11.63
CA MET A 170 2.48 3.66 -11.65
C MET A 170 3.99 3.38 -11.82
N GLU A 171 4.68 4.14 -12.68
CA GLU A 171 6.13 4.03 -12.87
C GLU A 171 6.87 4.37 -11.58
N ASP A 172 6.52 5.47 -10.91
CA ASP A 172 7.12 5.89 -9.64
C ASP A 172 6.92 4.81 -8.56
N LEU A 173 5.70 4.24 -8.48
CA LEU A 173 5.38 3.17 -7.56
C LEU A 173 6.24 1.93 -7.84
N PHE A 174 6.24 1.42 -9.06
CA PHE A 174 6.99 0.20 -9.40
C PHE A 174 8.49 0.40 -9.30
N SER A 175 9.01 1.55 -9.73
CA SER A 175 10.43 1.90 -9.59
C SER A 175 10.88 1.89 -8.14
N SER A 176 10.01 2.36 -7.22
CA SER A 176 10.34 2.39 -5.79
C SER A 176 10.43 1.01 -5.12
N ILE A 177 9.78 -0.01 -5.69
CA ILE A 177 9.70 -1.36 -5.10
C ILE A 177 10.40 -2.44 -5.94
N CYS A 178 10.80 -2.14 -7.19
CA CYS A 178 11.56 -3.01 -8.07
C CYS A 178 13.08 -2.78 -7.88
N TYR A 179 13.59 -3.09 -6.68
CA TYR A 179 14.97 -2.80 -6.28
C TYR A 179 15.98 -3.92 -6.60
N HIS A 180 15.53 -5.03 -7.18
CA HIS A 180 16.37 -6.12 -7.68
C HIS A 180 15.96 -6.52 -9.09
N SER A 181 16.83 -7.30 -9.76
CA SER A 181 16.46 -8.06 -10.95
C SER A 181 15.25 -8.93 -10.66
N LEU A 182 14.23 -8.84 -11.51
CA LEU A 182 13.08 -9.72 -11.39
C LEU A 182 13.50 -11.16 -11.79
N PRO A 183 13.25 -12.14 -10.91
CA PRO A 183 13.79 -13.49 -11.06
C PRO A 183 13.14 -14.22 -12.24
N LYS A 184 13.90 -15.10 -12.87
CA LYS A 184 13.44 -15.95 -13.98
C LYS A 184 13.11 -17.35 -13.48
N GLY A 185 12.35 -18.11 -14.27
CA GLY A 185 11.94 -19.45 -13.88
C GLY A 185 10.98 -19.44 -12.69
N LEU A 186 10.94 -20.54 -11.94
CA LEU A 186 9.99 -20.75 -10.83
C LEU A 186 10.64 -21.04 -9.48
N ASP A 187 11.97 -21.16 -9.40
CA ASP A 187 12.64 -21.52 -8.15
C ASP A 187 12.37 -20.51 -7.03
N TRP A 188 12.37 -19.21 -7.36
CA TRP A 188 11.97 -18.15 -6.44
C TRP A 188 10.51 -18.29 -5.96
N ALA A 189 9.61 -18.77 -6.82
CA ALA A 189 8.20 -18.95 -6.49
C ALA A 189 7.99 -20.20 -5.63
N TYR A 190 8.73 -21.28 -5.89
CA TYR A 190 8.76 -22.47 -5.04
C TYR A 190 9.39 -22.19 -3.68
N HIS A 191 10.42 -21.36 -3.63
CA HIS A 191 10.99 -20.84 -2.37
C HIS A 191 9.92 -20.14 -1.53
N LEU A 192 9.17 -19.21 -2.14
CA LEU A 192 8.03 -18.57 -1.48
C LEU A 192 6.93 -19.54 -1.06
N ASP A 193 6.71 -20.62 -1.80
CA ASP A 193 5.72 -21.65 -1.47
C ASP A 193 6.14 -22.47 -0.24
N ILE A 194 7.41 -22.90 -0.18
CA ILE A 194 8.02 -23.58 0.98
C ILE A 194 7.88 -22.71 2.24
N LEU A 195 8.11 -21.40 2.11
CA LEU A 195 7.94 -20.44 3.21
C LEU A 195 6.48 -20.05 3.47
N ASN A 196 5.53 -20.62 2.74
CA ASN A 196 4.10 -20.31 2.82
C ASN A 196 3.74 -18.84 2.53
N ALA A 197 4.57 -18.11 1.80
CA ALA A 197 4.31 -16.74 1.35
C ALA A 197 3.52 -16.69 0.03
N ALA A 198 3.62 -17.72 -0.81
CA ALA A 198 2.88 -17.82 -2.06
C ALA A 198 2.42 -19.26 -2.35
N ARG A 199 1.58 -19.43 -3.36
CA ARG A 199 1.19 -20.73 -3.92
C ARG A 199 1.38 -20.71 -5.42
N VAL A 200 2.18 -21.64 -5.94
CA VAL A 200 2.34 -21.79 -7.39
C VAL A 200 1.24 -22.70 -7.92
N SER A 201 0.46 -22.22 -8.87
CA SER A 201 -0.55 -23.02 -9.53
C SER A 201 0.08 -23.85 -10.66
N SER A 202 -0.22 -25.15 -10.72
CA SER A 202 0.25 -26.02 -11.81
C SER A 202 -0.61 -25.96 -13.08
N VAL A 203 -1.77 -25.29 -13.05
CA VAL A 203 -2.78 -25.32 -14.13
C VAL A 203 -3.14 -23.92 -14.65
N GLY A 204 -3.27 -22.96 -13.75
CA GLY A 204 -3.56 -21.56 -14.08
C GLY A 204 -2.34 -20.78 -14.58
N THR A 205 -2.57 -19.88 -15.52
CA THR A 205 -1.62 -18.85 -15.96
C THR A 205 -2.12 -17.47 -15.52
N PHE A 206 -1.22 -16.49 -15.46
CA PHE A 206 -1.64 -15.12 -15.25
C PHE A 206 -2.40 -14.59 -16.46
N LYS A 207 -3.36 -13.69 -16.22
CA LYS A 207 -3.90 -12.87 -17.31
C LYS A 207 -2.76 -12.12 -17.97
N LYS A 208 -2.77 -12.07 -19.30
CA LYS A 208 -1.80 -11.28 -20.04
C LYS A 208 -1.89 -9.83 -19.59
N PHE A 209 -0.76 -9.17 -19.51
CA PHE A 209 -0.71 -7.78 -19.07
C PHE A 209 -1.49 -6.87 -20.02
N SER A 210 -1.42 -7.17 -21.32
CA SER A 210 -2.21 -6.58 -22.41
C SER A 210 -3.73 -6.78 -22.31
N GLU A 211 -4.18 -7.64 -21.39
CA GLU A 211 -5.61 -7.83 -21.09
C GLU A 211 -5.95 -7.25 -19.72
N PHE A 212 -5.11 -7.48 -18.72
CA PHE A 212 -5.37 -7.08 -17.34
C PHE A 212 -5.49 -5.56 -17.19
N TYR A 213 -4.45 -4.81 -17.59
CA TYR A 213 -4.43 -3.37 -17.37
C TYR A 213 -5.37 -2.58 -18.27
N PRO A 214 -5.51 -2.89 -19.58
CA PRO A 214 -6.54 -2.26 -20.39
C PRO A 214 -7.95 -2.42 -19.83
N ASN A 215 -8.26 -3.59 -19.23
CA ASN A 215 -9.56 -3.79 -18.59
C ASN A 215 -9.70 -2.98 -17.28
N ALA A 216 -8.65 -2.91 -16.46
CA ALA A 216 -8.64 -2.10 -15.23
C ALA A 216 -8.72 -0.59 -15.52
N PHE A 217 -8.11 -0.16 -16.63
CA PHE A 217 -8.05 1.19 -17.15
C PHE A 217 -9.00 1.39 -18.34
N SER A 218 -10.22 0.87 -18.25
CA SER A 218 -11.16 0.90 -19.39
C SER A 218 -11.57 2.29 -19.86
N GLY A 219 -11.36 3.34 -19.05
CA GLY A 219 -11.51 4.74 -19.45
C GLY A 219 -10.29 5.32 -20.16
N TYR A 220 -9.11 4.71 -20.03
CA TYR A 220 -7.93 5.05 -20.83
C TYR A 220 -7.95 4.37 -22.19
N THR A 221 -8.53 3.17 -22.25
CA THR A 221 -8.56 2.32 -23.45
C THR A 221 -9.95 2.26 -24.11
N CYS A 222 -10.82 3.23 -23.83
CA CYS A 222 -12.06 3.39 -24.59
C CYS A 222 -11.78 4.02 -25.95
N VAL A 223 -12.75 4.04 -26.87
CA VAL A 223 -12.61 4.79 -28.13
C VAL A 223 -12.97 6.26 -27.92
N GLY A 224 -13.91 6.53 -27.02
CA GLY A 224 -14.49 7.86 -26.82
C GLY A 224 -15.54 8.21 -27.87
N ILE A 225 -15.79 9.50 -28.03
CA ILE A 225 -16.76 10.09 -28.96
C ILE A 225 -16.00 10.94 -29.98
N GLU A 226 -16.28 10.75 -31.26
CA GLU A 226 -15.65 11.52 -32.35
C GLU A 226 -16.14 12.97 -32.33
N LYS A 227 -15.23 13.95 -32.32
CA LYS A 227 -15.53 15.38 -32.13
C LYS A 227 -16.51 15.96 -33.18
N GLU A 228 -16.46 15.45 -34.40
CA GLU A 228 -17.28 15.94 -35.52
C GLU A 228 -18.60 15.17 -35.68
N SER A 229 -18.90 14.22 -34.79
CA SER A 229 -20.09 13.37 -34.87
C SER A 229 -21.34 14.01 -34.24
N GLU A 230 -22.52 13.55 -34.67
CA GLU A 230 -23.80 13.86 -34.01
C GLU A 230 -23.81 13.39 -32.54
N LEU A 231 -23.13 12.29 -32.24
CA LEU A 231 -23.00 11.76 -30.87
C LEU A 231 -22.26 12.73 -29.96
N TYR A 232 -21.28 13.48 -30.46
CA TYR A 232 -20.62 14.52 -29.69
C TYR A 232 -21.58 15.66 -29.34
N GLN A 233 -22.42 16.09 -30.28
CA GLN A 233 -23.46 17.08 -29.98
C GLN A 233 -24.46 16.57 -28.94
N SER A 234 -24.91 15.31 -29.05
CA SER A 234 -25.75 14.67 -28.03
C SER A 234 -25.09 14.63 -26.65
N ALA A 235 -23.80 14.32 -26.58
CA ALA A 235 -23.06 14.34 -25.32
C ALA A 235 -23.02 15.74 -24.70
N VAL A 236 -22.79 16.77 -25.51
CA VAL A 236 -22.80 18.17 -25.06
C VAL A 236 -24.19 18.59 -24.55
N GLU A 237 -25.26 18.18 -25.23
CA GLU A 237 -26.64 18.44 -24.79
C GLU A 237 -26.97 17.76 -23.46
N ILE A 238 -26.55 16.50 -23.27
CA ILE A 238 -26.72 15.76 -22.01
C ILE A 238 -26.01 16.49 -20.86
N LEU A 239 -24.75 16.90 -21.06
CA LEU A 239 -23.97 17.60 -20.04
C LEU A 239 -24.61 18.95 -19.69
N LYS A 240 -25.02 19.74 -20.69
CA LYS A 240 -25.72 21.02 -20.49
C LYS A 240 -27.04 20.83 -19.74
N GLY A 241 -27.84 19.82 -20.11
CA GLY A 241 -29.12 19.52 -19.48
C GLY A 241 -28.99 19.13 -18.01
N ALA A 242 -27.85 18.57 -17.62
CA ALA A 242 -27.53 18.21 -16.24
C ALA A 242 -26.71 19.29 -15.49
N ASN A 243 -26.47 20.47 -16.09
CA ASN A 243 -25.60 21.53 -15.56
C ASN A 243 -24.15 21.07 -15.28
N ILE A 244 -23.66 20.09 -16.04
CA ILE A 244 -22.31 19.55 -15.92
C ILE A 244 -21.36 20.27 -16.88
N PRO A 245 -20.14 20.67 -16.44
CA PRO A 245 -19.16 21.29 -17.32
C PRO A 245 -18.75 20.42 -18.51
N ILE A 246 -18.78 20.99 -19.72
CA ILE A 246 -18.41 20.29 -20.96
C ILE A 246 -16.93 19.87 -20.96
N ASN A 247 -16.07 20.62 -20.27
CA ASN A 247 -14.63 20.32 -20.17
C ASN A 247 -14.31 19.03 -19.37
N LEU A 248 -15.31 18.34 -18.83
CA LEU A 248 -15.14 16.95 -18.38
C LEU A 248 -14.90 15.98 -19.55
N LEU A 249 -15.35 16.33 -20.76
CA LEU A 249 -14.91 15.68 -22.00
C LEU A 249 -13.55 16.26 -22.40
N VAL A 250 -12.50 15.47 -22.18
CA VAL A 250 -11.12 15.80 -22.54
C VAL A 250 -10.74 15.13 -23.84
N ASP A 251 -9.77 15.70 -24.54
CA ASP A 251 -9.18 15.10 -25.72
C ASP A 251 -8.58 13.73 -25.41
N HIS A 252 -8.83 12.77 -26.29
CA HIS A 252 -8.37 11.41 -26.09
C HIS A 252 -6.88 11.29 -26.45
N GLU A 253 -6.00 11.24 -25.45
CA GLU A 253 -4.53 11.21 -25.61
C GLU A 253 -3.98 10.08 -26.50
N LEU A 254 -4.77 9.03 -26.73
CA LEU A 254 -4.41 7.85 -27.51
C LEU A 254 -5.28 7.63 -28.76
N ASN A 255 -6.17 8.57 -29.09
CA ASN A 255 -7.10 8.44 -30.20
C ASN A 255 -7.48 9.81 -30.77
N ASP A 256 -6.62 10.36 -31.62
CA ASP A 256 -6.78 11.71 -32.18
C ASP A 256 -8.14 11.91 -32.84
N GLY A 257 -8.75 13.08 -32.60
CA GLY A 257 -10.11 13.39 -33.11
C GLY A 257 -11.25 12.90 -32.20
N TYR A 258 -10.95 12.17 -31.12
CA TYR A 258 -11.96 11.71 -30.16
C TYR A 258 -11.83 12.43 -28.80
N VAL A 259 -12.92 12.43 -28.04
CA VAL A 259 -12.98 12.89 -26.64
C VAL A 259 -13.47 11.79 -25.72
N ARG A 260 -13.11 11.87 -24.43
CA ARG A 260 -13.58 10.97 -23.37
C ARG A 260 -13.78 11.72 -22.07
N LEU A 261 -14.61 11.17 -21.19
CA LEU A 261 -14.63 11.54 -19.78
C LEU A 261 -13.26 11.27 -19.17
N ASN A 262 -12.76 12.25 -18.40
CA ASN A 262 -11.46 12.16 -17.73
C ASN A 262 -11.52 11.25 -16.48
N VAL A 263 -11.78 9.96 -16.70
CA VAL A 263 -11.86 8.95 -15.65
C VAL A 263 -11.09 7.70 -16.04
N ARG A 264 -10.61 6.99 -15.03
CA ARG A 264 -9.86 5.75 -15.18
C ARG A 264 -10.68 4.60 -15.76
N ASN A 265 -11.93 4.48 -15.31
CA ASN A 265 -12.90 3.47 -15.73
C ASN A 265 -14.32 3.96 -15.41
N LYS A 266 -15.34 3.25 -15.89
CA LYS A 266 -16.75 3.63 -15.73
C LYS A 266 -17.15 3.83 -14.25
N ASN A 267 -16.61 3.05 -13.32
CA ASN A 267 -16.96 3.15 -11.90
C ASN A 267 -16.46 4.44 -11.25
N GLU A 268 -15.39 5.05 -11.78
CA GLU A 268 -14.87 6.32 -11.25
C GLU A 268 -15.73 7.54 -11.60
N ILE A 269 -16.76 7.38 -12.45
CA ILE A 269 -17.73 8.45 -12.73
C ILE A 269 -18.37 8.96 -11.43
N ASN A 270 -18.68 8.07 -10.48
CA ASN A 270 -19.27 8.42 -9.18
C ASN A 270 -18.35 9.27 -8.28
N ASN A 271 -17.06 9.36 -8.64
CA ASN A 271 -16.04 10.09 -7.89
C ASN A 271 -15.61 11.38 -8.59
N ILE A 272 -16.22 11.73 -9.73
CA ILE A 272 -15.93 12.99 -10.41
C ILE A 272 -16.21 14.17 -9.47
N THR A 273 -15.26 15.09 -9.44
CA THR A 273 -15.42 16.40 -8.81
C THR A 273 -15.04 17.48 -9.81
N PHE A 274 -15.72 18.62 -9.77
CA PHE A 274 -15.40 19.76 -10.62
C PHE A 274 -15.57 21.10 -9.88
N PRO A 275 -14.81 22.13 -10.27
CA PRO A 275 -14.87 23.42 -9.61
C PRO A 275 -16.19 24.13 -9.89
N VAL A 276 -16.78 24.74 -8.86
CA VAL A 276 -17.99 25.58 -8.95
C VAL A 276 -17.79 26.90 -8.21
N LEU A 277 -18.37 27.98 -8.74
CA LEU A 277 -18.38 29.27 -8.05
C LEU A 277 -19.36 29.23 -6.88
N THR A 278 -18.88 29.55 -5.69
CA THR A 278 -19.73 29.66 -4.49
C THR A 278 -20.19 31.10 -4.27
N GLN A 279 -21.24 31.28 -3.46
CA GLN A 279 -21.84 32.59 -3.16
C GLN A 279 -20.84 33.62 -2.58
N ALA A 280 -19.69 33.19 -2.06
CA ALA A 280 -18.65 34.04 -1.50
C ALA A 280 -17.52 34.40 -2.49
N ASN A 281 -17.71 34.22 -3.81
CA ASN A 281 -16.66 34.34 -4.83
C ASN A 281 -15.44 33.41 -4.60
N ALA A 282 -15.62 32.33 -3.83
CA ALA A 282 -14.62 31.28 -3.68
C ALA A 282 -14.91 30.12 -4.65
N ILE A 283 -13.86 29.43 -5.10
CA ILE A 283 -13.99 28.20 -5.89
C ILE A 283 -14.18 27.02 -4.92
N GLY A 284 -15.35 26.37 -4.98
CA GLY A 284 -15.63 25.12 -4.28
C GLY A 284 -15.44 23.91 -5.20
N LEU A 285 -15.35 22.71 -4.62
CA LEU A 285 -15.41 21.45 -5.36
C LEU A 285 -16.80 20.85 -5.21
N HIS A 286 -17.49 20.68 -6.33
CA HIS A 286 -18.75 19.94 -6.40
C HIS A 286 -18.46 18.48 -6.72
N LYS A 287 -18.94 17.56 -5.87
CA LYS A 287 -18.95 16.13 -6.18
C LYS A 287 -20.26 15.80 -6.87
N VAL A 288 -20.18 15.02 -7.94
CA VAL A 288 -21.37 14.61 -8.71
C VAL A 288 -22.43 13.97 -7.81
N ILE A 289 -23.69 14.32 -8.04
CA ILE A 289 -24.86 13.70 -7.40
C ILE A 289 -25.47 12.63 -8.32
N ASP A 290 -26.38 11.79 -7.79
CA ASP A 290 -26.95 10.65 -8.51
C ASP A 290 -27.51 11.00 -9.90
N SER A 291 -28.24 12.11 -10.04
CA SER A 291 -28.77 12.56 -11.34
C SER A 291 -27.69 12.98 -12.34
N GLU A 292 -26.58 13.54 -11.86
CA GLU A 292 -25.44 13.93 -12.70
C GLU A 292 -24.62 12.69 -13.11
N VAL A 293 -24.47 11.73 -12.20
CA VAL A 293 -23.88 10.42 -12.47
C VAL A 293 -24.66 9.70 -13.58
N GLU A 294 -26.00 9.71 -13.52
CA GLU A 294 -26.84 9.15 -14.58
C GLU A 294 -26.60 9.84 -15.94
N ALA A 295 -26.48 11.16 -15.95
CA ALA A 295 -26.16 11.91 -17.18
C ALA A 295 -24.76 11.53 -17.73
N LEU A 296 -23.76 11.41 -16.87
CA LEU A 296 -22.41 10.99 -17.24
C LEU A 296 -22.36 9.54 -17.74
N TYR A 297 -23.18 8.64 -17.19
CA TYR A 297 -23.33 7.29 -17.74
C TYR A 297 -23.95 7.30 -19.13
N LYS A 298 -24.96 8.16 -19.38
CA LYS A 298 -25.51 8.33 -20.74
C LYS A 298 -24.44 8.82 -21.72
N VAL A 299 -23.58 9.75 -21.30
CA VAL A 299 -22.42 10.19 -22.12
C VAL A 299 -21.46 9.04 -22.39
N TRP A 300 -21.12 8.26 -21.37
CA TRP A 300 -20.26 7.09 -21.53
C TRP A 300 -20.84 6.06 -22.52
N ASP A 301 -22.15 5.87 -22.51
CA ASP A 301 -22.83 4.91 -23.38
C ASP A 301 -22.87 5.37 -24.86
N LEU A 302 -22.53 6.64 -25.16
CA LEU A 302 -22.33 7.15 -26.52
C LEU A 302 -20.95 6.79 -27.10
N TYR A 303 -20.04 6.20 -26.32
CA TYR A 303 -18.71 5.83 -26.82
C TYR A 303 -18.79 4.82 -27.95
N SER A 304 -17.93 5.00 -28.96
CA SER A 304 -17.85 4.06 -30.07
C SER A 304 -17.49 2.65 -29.59
N ASN A 305 -18.23 1.67 -30.11
CA ASN A 305 -18.01 0.26 -29.83
C ASN A 305 -17.23 -0.47 -30.94
N ASP A 306 -16.72 0.26 -31.93
CA ASP A 306 -15.95 -0.29 -33.04
C ASP A 306 -14.76 -1.12 -32.54
N SER A 307 -14.70 -2.38 -32.96
CA SER A 307 -13.70 -3.34 -32.48
C SER A 307 -12.30 -3.03 -32.97
N LYS A 308 -12.15 -2.47 -34.18
CA LYS A 308 -10.85 -2.09 -34.75
C LYS A 308 -10.28 -0.87 -34.02
N LEU A 309 -11.12 0.13 -33.76
CA LEU A 309 -10.71 1.30 -32.98
C LEU A 309 -10.35 0.91 -31.55
N LYS A 310 -11.15 0.07 -30.88
CA LYS A 310 -10.82 -0.44 -29.55
C LYS A 310 -9.46 -1.13 -29.50
N GLU A 311 -9.17 -1.97 -30.48
CA GLU A 311 -7.88 -2.65 -30.56
C GLU A 311 -6.73 -1.66 -30.82
N SER A 312 -6.95 -0.68 -31.70
CA SER A 312 -5.98 0.40 -31.95
C SER A 312 -5.63 1.18 -30.68
N VAL A 313 -6.64 1.60 -29.89
CA VAL A 313 -6.40 2.34 -28.65
C VAL A 313 -5.71 1.47 -27.60
N LYS A 314 -6.06 0.18 -27.49
CA LYS A 314 -5.36 -0.74 -26.59
C LYS A 314 -3.89 -0.89 -26.98
N GLN A 315 -3.58 -0.99 -28.27
CA GLN A 315 -2.21 -1.05 -28.76
C GLN A 315 -1.45 0.25 -28.46
N ALA A 316 -2.06 1.41 -28.70
CA ALA A 316 -1.49 2.71 -28.36
C ALA A 316 -1.23 2.85 -26.84
N PHE A 317 -2.15 2.35 -26.00
CA PHE A 317 -1.96 2.31 -24.54
C PHE A 317 -0.75 1.44 -24.16
N MET A 318 -0.64 0.24 -24.74
CA MET A 318 0.50 -0.65 -24.45
C MET A 318 1.83 -0.10 -25.00
N GLN A 319 1.81 0.63 -26.12
CA GLN A 319 2.98 1.36 -26.61
C GLN A 319 3.41 2.45 -25.63
N LYS A 320 2.46 3.27 -25.16
CA LYS A 320 2.72 4.31 -24.14
C LYS A 320 3.17 3.71 -22.80
N TRP A 321 2.61 2.58 -22.38
CA TRP A 321 3.08 1.85 -21.20
C TRP A 321 4.56 1.48 -21.33
N ASN A 322 4.97 1.00 -22.51
CA ASN A 322 6.35 0.57 -22.77
C ASN A 322 7.35 1.71 -22.91
N THR A 323 6.93 2.98 -22.92
CA THR A 323 7.88 4.12 -22.89
C THR A 323 8.48 4.35 -21.51
N TYR A 324 7.90 3.76 -20.46
CA TYR A 324 8.40 3.81 -19.09
C TYR A 324 9.20 2.54 -18.79
N ASP A 325 10.41 2.69 -18.27
CA ASP A 325 11.38 1.59 -18.20
C ASP A 325 11.00 0.51 -17.19
N THR A 326 10.57 0.89 -15.99
CA THR A 326 10.17 -0.09 -14.98
C THR A 326 8.86 -0.75 -15.34
N LEU A 327 7.87 0.03 -15.79
CA LEU A 327 6.60 -0.49 -16.31
C LEU A 327 6.81 -1.53 -17.42
N ARG A 328 7.70 -1.25 -18.39
CA ARG A 328 8.07 -2.18 -19.46
C ARG A 328 8.72 -3.43 -18.90
N THR A 329 9.66 -3.28 -17.97
CA THR A 329 10.40 -4.40 -17.34
C THR A 329 9.45 -5.33 -16.58
N VAL A 330 8.58 -4.77 -15.75
CA VAL A 330 7.57 -5.51 -14.98
C VAL A 330 6.60 -6.24 -15.90
N ARG A 331 6.14 -5.59 -16.98
CA ARG A 331 5.28 -6.24 -17.97
C ARG A 331 5.95 -7.46 -18.60
N LEU A 332 7.16 -7.28 -19.13
CA LEU A 332 7.88 -8.36 -19.82
C LEU A 332 8.16 -9.52 -18.87
N TRP A 333 8.48 -9.22 -17.62
CA TRP A 333 8.65 -10.24 -16.59
C TRP A 333 7.35 -10.98 -16.29
N TRP A 334 6.25 -10.25 -16.03
CA TRP A 334 4.94 -10.84 -15.75
C TRP A 334 4.45 -11.76 -16.87
N GLU A 335 4.63 -11.34 -18.13
CA GLU A 335 4.23 -12.14 -19.30
C GLU A 335 5.12 -13.36 -19.55
N ALA A 336 6.32 -13.38 -18.99
CA ALA A 336 7.23 -14.53 -19.06
C ALA A 336 6.95 -15.58 -17.97
N LEU A 337 6.09 -15.28 -16.98
CA LEU A 337 5.76 -16.23 -15.91
C LEU A 337 4.91 -17.39 -16.46
N PRO A 338 5.37 -18.65 -16.34
CA PRO A 338 4.69 -19.80 -16.93
C PRO A 338 3.40 -20.18 -16.17
N HIS A 339 3.30 -19.79 -14.90
CA HIS A 339 2.24 -20.21 -13.99
C HIS A 339 1.76 -19.03 -13.15
N SER A 340 0.47 -19.03 -12.80
CA SER A 340 -0.07 -18.08 -11.85
C SER A 340 0.42 -18.37 -10.44
N ILE A 341 0.59 -17.30 -9.67
CA ILE A 341 1.04 -17.34 -8.28
C ILE A 341 -0.01 -16.62 -7.44
N THR A 342 -0.51 -17.31 -6.42
CA THR A 342 -1.44 -16.72 -5.44
C THR A 342 -0.67 -16.34 -4.20
N ILE A 343 -0.71 -15.07 -3.81
CA ILE A 343 -0.08 -14.60 -2.57
C ILE A 343 -0.92 -15.07 -1.36
N THR A 344 -0.28 -15.70 -0.38
CA THR A 344 -0.96 -16.13 0.86
C THR A 344 -1.18 -14.95 1.81
N PRO A 345 -1.96 -15.08 2.90
CA PRO A 345 -2.04 -14.03 3.92
C PRO A 345 -0.66 -13.61 4.47
N ILE A 346 0.27 -14.58 4.66
CA ILE A 346 1.64 -14.31 5.11
C ILE A 346 2.37 -13.45 4.06
N GLY A 347 2.31 -13.84 2.79
CA GLY A 347 2.94 -13.08 1.71
C GLY A 347 2.34 -11.70 1.50
N ASN A 348 1.04 -11.51 1.75
CA ASN A 348 0.40 -10.19 1.65
C ASN A 348 0.98 -9.22 2.68
N VAL A 349 1.15 -9.68 3.93
CA VAL A 349 1.77 -8.86 4.99
C VAL A 349 3.22 -8.56 4.65
N LEU A 350 4.01 -9.57 4.25
CA LEU A 350 5.42 -9.38 3.85
C LEU A 350 5.58 -8.39 2.71
N ALA A 351 4.80 -8.57 1.64
CA ALA A 351 4.84 -7.70 0.47
C ALA A 351 4.44 -6.27 0.83
N HIS A 352 3.40 -6.10 1.65
CA HIS A 352 2.93 -4.78 2.05
C HIS A 352 3.95 -4.05 2.92
N ALA A 353 4.51 -4.73 3.93
CA ALA A 353 5.56 -4.19 4.79
C ALA A 353 6.81 -3.85 3.97
N ASN A 354 7.22 -4.72 3.04
CA ASN A 354 8.35 -4.47 2.16
C ASN A 354 8.13 -3.25 1.26
N ALA A 355 6.93 -3.08 0.71
CA ALA A 355 6.59 -1.92 -0.09
C ALA A 355 6.63 -0.63 0.73
N GLN A 356 6.14 -0.64 1.98
CA GLN A 356 6.10 0.55 2.84
C GLN A 356 7.47 0.96 3.35
N ARG A 357 8.35 0.01 3.70
CA ARG A 357 9.73 0.37 4.07
C ARG A 357 10.47 1.04 2.90
N ARG A 358 10.18 0.63 1.65
CA ARG A 358 10.77 1.21 0.44
C ARG A 358 10.14 2.53 0.03
N ASN A 359 8.81 2.66 0.17
CA ASN A 359 8.07 3.84 -0.23
C ASN A 359 6.94 4.15 0.77
N LYS A 360 7.18 5.16 1.61
CA LYS A 360 6.21 5.60 2.64
C LYS A 360 4.91 6.18 2.10
N LYS A 361 4.83 6.49 0.79
CA LYS A 361 3.60 6.94 0.13
C LYS A 361 2.68 5.77 -0.24
N VAL A 362 3.16 4.53 -0.14
CA VAL A 362 2.35 3.34 -0.37
C VAL A 362 1.17 3.33 0.62
N PRO A 363 -0.08 3.28 0.12
CA PRO A 363 -1.26 3.33 0.97
C PRO A 363 -1.27 2.20 2.00
N GLN A 364 -1.79 2.49 3.20
CA GLN A 364 -2.17 1.44 4.12
C GLN A 364 -3.38 0.70 3.56
N ILE A 365 -3.28 -0.62 3.41
CA ILE A 365 -4.42 -1.47 3.07
C ILE A 365 -4.89 -2.19 4.35
N LYS A 366 -6.21 -2.41 4.45
CA LYS A 366 -6.79 -3.39 5.38
C LYS A 366 -6.32 -4.78 4.95
N LEU A 367 -5.34 -5.32 5.67
CA LEU A 367 -4.74 -6.63 5.41
C LEU A 367 -5.74 -7.76 5.61
#